data_AF-A0A1L5NTW2-F1
#
_entry.id   AF-A0A1L5NTW2-F1
#
_cell.length_a   1.000
_cell.length_b   1.000
_cell.length_c   1.000
_cell.angle_alpha   90.00
_cell.angle_beta   90.00
_cell.angle_gamma   90.00
#
_symmetry.space_group_name_H-M   'P 1'
#
loop_
_entity.id
_entity.type
_entity.pdbx_description
1 polymer ?
#
loop_
_entity_poly.entity_id
_entity_poly.type
_entity_poly.pdbx_seq_one_letter_code
_entity_poly.pdbx_strand_id
1 'polypeptide(L)'
;MSIESRRVAVTKAFGRARRLGLEIDADPAFHALIECWVTGELTMPQARERYLAVLKEREQSRRERGLSVRPDPAVPEEEAKPSTGEVGAGDEPSLQSVRKRRRTRKPK
;
A
#
# COMPACT_ATOMS: atom_id res chain seq x y z
N MET A 1 22.61 9.72 -12.20
CA MET A 1 22.46 8.30 -12.60
C MET A 1 22.21 8.24 -14.09
N SER A 2 22.88 7.33 -14.81
CA SER A 2 22.63 7.06 -16.22
C SER A 2 21.32 6.29 -16.42
N ILE A 3 20.80 6.30 -17.65
CA ILE A 3 19.61 5.51 -18.06
C ILE A 3 19.81 4.03 -17.71
N GLU A 4 20.97 3.47 -18.05
CA GLU A 4 21.33 2.08 -17.75
C GLU A 4 21.27 1.78 -16.25
N SER A 5 21.79 2.68 -15.42
CA SER A 5 21.74 2.55 -13.96
C SER A 5 20.31 2.56 -13.43
N ARG A 6 19.44 3.39 -14.01
CA ARG A 6 18.01 3.46 -13.63
C ARG A 6 17.28 2.19 -14.04
N ARG A 7 17.51 1.65 -15.24
CA ARG A 7 16.96 0.35 -15.68
C ARG A 7 17.31 -0.77 -14.70
N VAL A 8 18.59 -0.89 -14.36
CA VAL A 8 19.06 -1.87 -13.37
C VAL A 8 18.37 -1.68 -12.01
N ALA A 9 18.14 -0.43 -11.59
CA ALA A 9 17.42 -0.15 -10.35
C ALA A 9 15.95 -0.62 -10.40
N VAL A 10 15.23 -0.37 -11.51
CA VAL A 10 13.85 -0.84 -11.70
C VAL A 10 13.79 -2.37 -11.65
N THR A 11 14.63 -3.06 -12.43
CA THR A 11 14.67 -4.52 -12.46
C THR A 11 14.95 -5.11 -11.07
N LYS A 12 15.90 -4.52 -10.32
CA LYS A 12 16.21 -4.96 -8.95
C LYS A 12 15.06 -4.70 -7.99
N ALA A 13 14.40 -3.54 -8.09
CA ALA A 13 13.26 -3.19 -7.24
C ALA A 13 12.09 -4.13 -7.49
N PHE A 14 11.71 -4.36 -8.75
CA PHE A 14 10.62 -5.27 -9.12
C PHE A 14 10.94 -6.72 -8.75
N GLY A 15 12.17 -7.18 -9.00
CA GLY A 15 12.62 -8.50 -8.56
C GLY A 15 12.57 -8.67 -7.05
N ARG A 16 12.87 -7.61 -6.27
CA ARG A 16 12.74 -7.61 -4.81
C ARG A 16 11.28 -7.67 -4.37
N ALA A 17 10.39 -6.88 -4.98
CA ALA A 17 8.96 -6.89 -4.67
C ALA A 17 8.36 -8.30 -4.89
N ARG A 18 8.65 -8.92 -6.04
CA ARG A 18 8.22 -10.29 -6.35
C ARG A 18 8.72 -11.31 -5.33
N ARG A 19 10.00 -11.24 -4.93
CA ARG A 19 10.56 -12.13 -3.90
C ARG A 19 9.92 -11.96 -2.52
N LEU A 20 9.41 -10.76 -2.23
CA LEU A 20 8.72 -10.47 -0.97
C LEU A 20 7.21 -10.75 -1.05
N GLY A 21 6.70 -11.26 -2.19
CA GLY A 21 5.27 -11.46 -2.40
C GLY A 21 4.47 -10.15 -2.48
N LEU A 22 5.14 -9.02 -2.73
CA LEU A 22 4.47 -7.74 -2.92
C LEU A 22 3.99 -7.63 -4.36
N GLU A 23 2.69 -7.34 -4.51
CA GLU A 23 2.11 -7.03 -5.80
C GLU A 23 2.59 -5.64 -6.26
N ILE A 24 3.08 -5.60 -7.50
CA ILE A 24 3.44 -4.34 -8.16
C ILE A 24 2.16 -3.85 -8.83
N ASP A 25 1.86 -2.54 -8.70
CA ASP A 25 0.70 -1.97 -9.35
C ASP A 25 0.73 -2.26 -10.86
N ALA A 26 -0.34 -2.90 -11.36
CA ALA A 26 -0.51 -3.26 -12.77
C ALA A 26 -0.99 -2.07 -13.63
N ASP A 27 -1.22 -0.92 -13.00
CA ASP A 27 -1.62 0.30 -13.64
C ASP A 27 -0.64 0.76 -14.75
N PRO A 28 -1.11 0.92 -16.00
CA PRO A 28 -0.30 1.48 -17.07
C PRO A 28 0.29 2.87 -16.76
N ALA A 29 -0.43 3.71 -16.00
CA ALA A 29 0.06 5.04 -15.65
C ALA A 29 1.25 4.98 -14.69
N PHE A 30 1.26 4.03 -13.75
CA PHE A 30 2.42 3.76 -12.91
C PHE A 30 3.64 3.37 -13.75
N HIS A 31 3.49 2.42 -14.67
CA HIS A 31 4.57 1.97 -15.52
C HIS A 31 5.12 3.08 -16.42
N ALA A 32 4.26 3.91 -17.00
CA ALA A 32 4.67 5.06 -17.79
C ALA A 32 5.54 6.05 -16.99
N LEU A 33 5.18 6.32 -15.72
CA LEU A 33 5.98 7.21 -14.85
C LEU A 33 7.36 6.64 -14.56
N ILE A 34 7.48 5.32 -14.41
CA ILE A 34 8.76 4.65 -14.23
C ILE A 34 9.61 4.75 -15.51
N GLU A 35 9.01 4.58 -16.69
CA GLU A 35 9.73 4.73 -17.97
C GLU A 35 10.22 6.17 -18.18
N CYS A 36 9.38 7.18 -17.94
CA CYS A 36 9.81 8.58 -18.02
C CYS A 36 10.95 8.89 -17.03
N TRP A 37 10.97 8.25 -15.85
CA TRP A 37 12.12 8.36 -14.95
C TRP A 37 13.36 7.70 -15.52
N VAL A 38 13.22 6.51 -16.10
CA VAL A 38 14.33 5.76 -16.72
C VAL A 38 14.96 6.57 -17.85
N THR A 39 14.14 7.12 -18.77
CA THR A 39 14.61 7.96 -19.89
C THR A 39 15.16 9.30 -19.42
N GLY A 40 14.73 9.78 -18.25
CA GLY A 40 15.18 11.03 -17.67
C GLY A 40 14.36 12.26 -18.04
N GLU A 41 13.19 12.03 -18.63
CA GLU A 41 12.15 13.05 -18.80
C GLU A 41 11.65 13.57 -17.44
N LEU A 42 11.70 12.73 -16.40
CA LEU A 42 11.36 13.14 -15.04
C LEU A 42 12.35 12.64 -13.99
N THR A 43 12.37 13.31 -12.84
CA THR A 43 13.11 12.87 -11.66
C THR A 43 12.26 11.92 -10.80
N MET A 44 12.88 11.03 -10.01
CA MET A 44 12.13 10.09 -9.14
C MET A 44 11.15 10.80 -8.18
N PRO A 45 11.49 11.96 -7.56
CA PRO A 45 10.52 12.71 -6.77
C PRO A 45 9.29 13.16 -7.58
N GLN A 46 9.48 13.62 -8.82
CA GLN A 46 8.38 14.00 -9.72
C GLN A 46 7.56 12.79 -10.15
N ALA A 47 8.19 11.63 -10.39
CA ALA A 47 7.49 10.37 -10.69
C ALA A 47 6.53 10.02 -9.56
N ARG A 48 7.04 10.06 -8.33
CA ARG A 48 6.30 9.77 -7.11
C ARG A 48 5.16 10.76 -6.91
N GLU A 49 5.41 12.05 -7.07
CA GLU A 49 4.38 13.09 -6.91
C GLU A 49 3.22 12.87 -7.89
N ARG A 50 3.53 12.65 -9.17
CA ARG A 50 2.51 12.36 -10.20
C ARG A 50 1.74 11.08 -9.90
N TYR A 51 2.42 10.03 -9.45
CA TYR A 51 1.76 8.79 -9.08
C TYR A 51 0.81 8.98 -7.88
N LEU A 52 1.21 9.76 -6.88
CA LEU A 52 0.33 10.10 -5.76
C LEU A 52 -0.90 10.92 -6.20
N ALA A 53 -0.76 11.78 -7.20
CA ALA A 53 -1.90 12.49 -7.78
C ALA A 53 -2.88 11.53 -8.46
N VAL A 54 -2.38 10.56 -9.23
CA VAL A 54 -3.20 9.49 -9.85
C VAL A 54 -3.95 8.68 -8.79
N LEU A 55 -3.28 8.33 -7.68
CA LEU A 55 -3.94 7.60 -6.59
C LEU A 55 -5.06 8.40 -5.92
N LYS A 56 -4.88 9.71 -5.75
CA LYS A 56 -5.91 10.60 -5.21
C LYS A 56 -7.12 10.70 -6.13
N GLU A 57 -6.89 10.86 -7.43
CA GLU A 57 -7.96 10.91 -8.45
C GLU A 57 -8.77 9.61 -8.45
N ARG A 58 -8.09 8.46 -8.40
CA ARG A 58 -8.75 7.14 -8.30
C ARG A 58 -9.59 7.00 -7.06
N GLU A 59 -9.08 7.47 -5.92
CA GLU A 59 -9.82 7.43 -4.68
C GLU A 59 -11.08 8.30 -4.75
N GLN A 60 -10.98 9.51 -5.32
CA GLN A 60 -12.11 10.39 -5.54
C GLN A 60 -13.15 9.75 -6.47
N SER A 61 -12.73 9.22 -7.62
CA SER A 61 -13.63 8.52 -8.54
C SER A 61 -14.32 7.30 -7.90
N ARG A 62 -13.63 6.57 -7.02
CA ARG A 62 -14.25 5.46 -6.27
C ARG A 62 -15.28 5.96 -5.26
N ARG A 63 -15.00 7.06 -4.55
CA ARG A 63 -15.96 7.66 -3.61
C ARG A 63 -17.20 8.18 -4.33
N GLU A 64 -17.03 8.85 -5.47
CA GLU A 64 -18.14 9.36 -6.28
C GLU A 64 -19.01 8.22 -6.83
N ARG A 65 -18.39 7.13 -7.31
CA ARG A 65 -19.13 5.93 -7.74
C ARG A 65 -19.78 5.18 -6.56
N GLY A 66 -19.14 5.18 -5.39
CA GLY A 66 -19.66 4.57 -4.16
C GLY A 66 -20.83 5.32 -3.52
N LEU A 67 -21.08 6.58 -3.89
CA LEU A 67 -22.28 7.34 -3.49
C LEU A 67 -23.53 7.00 -4.32
N SER A 68 -23.41 6.09 -5.30
CA SER A 68 -24.54 5.57 -6.09
C SER A 68 -24.74 4.05 -5.88
N VAL A 69 -24.66 3.59 -4.64
CA VAL A 69 -25.30 2.34 -4.23
C VAL A 69 -26.13 2.66 -3.00
N ARG A 70 -27.42 2.93 -3.21
CA ARG A 70 -28.39 2.72 -2.13
C ARG A 70 -28.34 1.24 -1.79
N PRO A 71 -28.12 0.82 -0.54
CA PRO A 71 -28.47 -0.53 -0.15
C PRO A 71 -30.00 -0.63 -0.29
N ASP A 72 -30.45 -1.50 -1.17
CA ASP A 72 -31.85 -1.91 -1.24
C ASP A 72 -32.23 -2.57 0.11
N PRO A 73 -33.17 -2.03 0.89
CA PRO A 73 -33.60 -2.63 2.14
C PRO A 73 -34.90 -3.41 1.92
N ALA A 74 -34.82 -4.67 1.49
CA ALA A 74 -35.86 -5.68 1.77
C ALA A 74 -35.49 -7.06 1.22
N VAL A 75 -35.11 -7.99 2.10
CA VAL A 75 -35.95 -9.19 2.28
C VAL A 75 -35.99 -9.52 3.79
N PRO A 76 -37.17 -9.80 4.38
CA PRO A 76 -37.38 -9.85 5.82
C PRO A 76 -37.05 -11.22 6.44
N GLU A 77 -36.94 -11.18 7.77
CA GLU A 77 -36.82 -12.26 8.73
C GLU A 77 -37.73 -13.48 8.47
N GLU A 78 -37.18 -14.69 8.61
CA GLU A 78 -37.84 -15.74 9.38
C GLU A 78 -36.78 -16.66 10.02
N GLU A 79 -36.68 -16.54 11.35
CA GLU A 79 -36.42 -17.55 12.39
C GLU A 79 -35.39 -18.68 12.14
N ALA A 80 -34.46 -19.03 13.03
CA ALA A 80 -34.58 -19.09 14.48
C ALA A 80 -33.20 -19.11 15.17
N LYS A 81 -33.08 -18.34 16.24
CA LYS A 81 -32.14 -18.55 17.37
C LYS A 81 -32.54 -19.87 18.08
N PRO A 82 -31.68 -20.59 18.85
CA PRO A 82 -30.93 -19.93 19.93
C PRO A 82 -29.61 -20.55 20.45
N SER A 83 -28.94 -19.70 21.23
CA SER A 83 -28.30 -19.97 22.52
C SER A 83 -26.90 -20.57 22.62
N THR A 84 -26.15 -19.91 23.51
CA THR A 84 -25.04 -20.40 24.35
C THR A 84 -23.68 -20.44 23.64
N GLY A 85 -22.63 -19.74 24.08
CA GLY A 85 -22.41 -18.89 25.25
C GLY A 85 -20.95 -18.40 25.27
N GLU A 86 -20.70 -17.48 26.19
CA GLU A 86 -19.39 -17.19 26.81
C GLU A 86 -18.33 -16.49 25.93
N VAL A 87 -18.16 -15.17 26.09
CA VAL A 87 -17.17 -14.46 26.94
C VAL A 87 -15.69 -14.71 26.61
N GLY A 88 -14.98 -13.62 26.33
CA GLY A 88 -13.52 -13.56 26.15
C GLY A 88 -13.16 -12.43 25.18
N ALA A 89 -13.19 -11.16 25.58
CA ALA A 89 -12.08 -10.47 26.26
C ALA A 89 -10.74 -10.74 25.55
N GLY A 90 -10.22 -9.76 24.83
CA GLY A 90 -8.91 -9.85 24.20
C GLY A 90 -8.63 -8.75 23.18
N ASP A 91 -8.49 -7.53 23.69
CA ASP A 91 -7.88 -6.39 23.00
C ASP A 91 -6.56 -6.75 22.28
N GLU A 92 -6.51 -6.32 21.01
CA GLU A 92 -5.42 -5.64 20.31
C GLU A 92 -3.96 -6.08 20.58
N PRO A 93 -3.25 -6.66 19.58
CA PRO A 93 -1.81 -6.92 19.70
C PRO A 93 -0.98 -5.65 19.51
N SER A 94 -0.72 -4.95 20.62
CA SER A 94 0.16 -3.78 20.69
C SER A 94 1.61 -4.13 20.28
N LEU A 95 2.07 -3.45 19.24
CA LEU A 95 3.40 -3.60 18.64
C LEU A 95 4.52 -3.00 19.53
N GLN A 96 5.51 -3.85 19.80
CA GLN A 96 6.96 -3.57 19.75
C GLN A 96 7.49 -2.27 20.41
N SER A 97 8.02 -2.42 21.63
CA SER A 97 9.04 -1.52 22.19
C SER A 97 10.41 -2.20 22.23
N VAL A 98 11.11 -2.26 21.11
CA VAL A 98 12.50 -2.76 21.05
C VAL A 98 13.44 -1.70 21.63
N ARG A 99 13.78 -1.85 22.92
CA ARG A 99 14.82 -1.08 23.61
C ARG A 99 16.20 -1.39 23.03
N LYS A 100 16.66 -0.61 22.04
CA LYS A 100 18.07 -0.65 21.60
C LYS A 100 18.93 0.15 22.58
N ARG A 101 19.41 -0.52 23.63
CA ARG A 101 20.55 -0.10 24.45
C ARG A 101 21.79 -0.08 23.55
N ARG A 102 22.29 1.09 23.16
CA ARG A 102 23.68 1.21 22.68
C ARG A 102 24.58 1.59 23.86
N ARG A 103 25.39 0.60 24.24
CA ARG A 103 26.50 0.68 25.18
C ARG A 103 27.47 1.79 24.74
N THR A 104 27.79 2.66 25.68
CA THR A 104 29.02 3.45 25.70
C THR A 104 30.20 2.52 26.01
N ARG A 105 31.29 2.66 25.25
CA ARG A 105 32.65 2.17 25.54
C ARG A 105 33.59 2.92 24.61
N LYS A 106 34.74 3.45 25.00
CA LYS A 106 35.39 3.79 26.28
C LYS A 106 36.64 4.67 25.89
N PRO A 107 37.46 5.16 26.83
CA PRO A 107 38.22 6.41 26.72
C PRO A 107 39.65 6.22 26.19
N LYS A 108 40.37 7.36 26.07
CA LYS A 108 41.82 7.44 25.92
C LYS A 108 42.49 7.49 27.30
#